data_AF-A0A957QWS9-F1
#
_entry.id   AF-A0A957QWS9-F1
#
_cell.length_a   1.000
_cell.length_b   1.000
_cell.length_c   1.000
_cell.angle_alpha   90.00
_cell.angle_beta   90.00
_cell.angle_gamma   90.00
#
_symmetry.space_group_name_H-M   'P 1'
#
loop_
_entity.id
_entity.type
_entity.pdbx_description
1 polymer ?
#
loop_
_entity_poly.entity_id
_entity_poly.type
_entity_poly.pdbx_seq_one_letter_code
_entity_poly.pdbx_strand_id
1 'polypeptide(L)'
;MRLAIISDIHGNLPALEAALTSSAAQGVDQYVCLGDVAVFGPQPHKCVARLQTLNCRFVMGNTDAYALEPYPLPHRDDQSTLFNEV
;
A
#
# COMPACT_ATOMS: atom_id res chain seq x y z
N MET A 1 -21.31 10.65 -13.23
CA MET A 1 -19.92 10.46 -12.80
C MET A 1 -19.92 9.77 -11.44
N ARG A 2 -19.31 8.59 -11.34
CA ARG A 2 -19.14 7.79 -10.11
C ARG A 2 -17.66 7.57 -9.84
N LEU A 3 -17.27 7.80 -8.58
CA LEU A 3 -15.91 7.63 -8.11
C LEU A 3 -15.86 6.47 -7.12
N ALA A 4 -14.91 5.55 -7.29
CA ALA A 4 -14.53 4.59 -6.26
C ALA A 4 -13.37 5.15 -5.46
N ILE A 5 -13.57 5.30 -4.15
CA ILE A 5 -12.52 5.68 -3.21
C ILE A 5 -12.12 4.43 -2.44
N ILE A 6 -10.82 4.09 -2.48
CA ILE A 6 -10.24 2.90 -1.85
C ILE A 6 -9.12 3.37 -0.92
N SER A 7 -8.97 2.75 0.24
CA SER A 7 -7.97 3.10 1.25
C SER A 7 -7.56 1.87 2.04
N ASP A 8 -6.47 1.96 2.80
CA ASP A 8 -6.08 1.01 3.85
C ASP A 8 -6.04 -0.44 3.35
N ILE A 9 -5.43 -0.63 2.17
CA ILE A 9 -5.36 -1.95 1.52
C ILE A 9 -4.41 -2.87 2.28
N HIS A 10 -3.33 -2.32 2.86
CA HIS A 10 -2.35 -3.04 3.67
C HIS A 10 -2.00 -4.41 3.09
N GLY A 11 -1.57 -4.44 1.82
CA GLY A 11 -1.16 -5.62 1.08
C GLY A 11 -2.18 -6.77 1.01
N ASN A 12 -3.47 -6.51 1.24
CA ASN A 12 -4.55 -7.49 1.20
C ASN A 12 -5.16 -7.57 -0.22
N LEU A 13 -4.52 -8.35 -1.09
CA LEU A 13 -4.97 -8.49 -2.47
C LEU A 13 -6.39 -9.07 -2.61
N PRO A 14 -6.82 -10.10 -1.86
CA PRO A 14 -8.19 -10.60 -1.93
C PRO A 14 -9.24 -9.54 -1.62
N ALA A 15 -9.00 -8.71 -0.60
CA ALA A 15 -9.91 -7.62 -0.25
C ALA A 15 -9.95 -6.54 -1.35
N LEU A 16 -8.79 -6.19 -1.90
CA LEU A 16 -8.70 -5.25 -3.01
C LEU A 16 -9.49 -5.75 -4.24
N GLU A 17 -9.28 -6.99 -4.69
CA GLU A 17 -9.98 -7.51 -5.87
C GLU A 17 -11.51 -7.61 -5.65
N ALA A 18 -11.94 -7.94 -4.43
CA ALA A 18 -13.37 -7.94 -4.10
C ALA A 18 -13.97 -6.52 -4.18
N ALA A 19 -13.29 -5.52 -3.64
CA ALA A 19 -13.71 -4.12 -3.71
C ALA A 19 -13.75 -3.61 -5.16
N LEU A 20 -12.71 -3.90 -5.95
CA LEU A 20 -12.64 -3.54 -7.36
C LEU A 20 -13.77 -4.20 -8.17
N THR A 21 -14.03 -5.48 -7.97
CA THR A 21 -15.13 -6.19 -8.63
C THR A 21 -16.49 -5.57 -8.29
N SER A 22 -16.74 -5.28 -7.02
CA SER A 22 -17.99 -4.65 -6.57
C SER A 22 -18.18 -3.25 -7.14
N SER A 23 -17.11 -2.45 -7.17
CA SER A 23 -17.16 -1.09 -7.71
C SER A 23 -17.31 -1.05 -9.24
N ALA A 24 -16.68 -1.99 -9.95
CA ALA A 24 -16.84 -2.14 -11.40
C ALA A 24 -18.28 -2.51 -11.77
N ALA A 25 -18.92 -3.41 -11.01
CA ALA A 25 -20.34 -3.75 -11.20
C ALA A 25 -21.29 -2.56 -11.00
N GLN A 26 -20.85 -1.53 -10.28
CA GLN A 26 -21.59 -0.29 -10.07
C GLN A 26 -21.32 0.78 -11.15
N GLY A 27 -20.53 0.48 -12.19
CA GLY A 27 -20.26 1.41 -13.29
C GLY A 27 -19.46 2.63 -12.86
N VAL A 28 -18.37 2.42 -12.13
CA VAL A 28 -17.43 3.48 -11.72
C VAL A 28 -16.65 4.03 -12.90
N ASP A 29 -16.51 5.36 -12.95
CA ASP A 29 -15.80 6.08 -14.00
C ASP A 29 -14.32 6.30 -13.65
N GLN A 30 -13.98 6.48 -12.36
CA GLN A 30 -12.60 6.70 -11.90
C GLN A 30 -12.35 6.11 -10.51
N TYR A 31 -11.08 5.77 -10.27
CA TYR A 31 -10.58 5.27 -8.99
C TYR A 31 -9.69 6.32 -8.31
N VAL A 32 -9.83 6.45 -7.00
CA VAL A 32 -8.96 7.23 -6.13
C VAL A 32 -8.52 6.35 -4.97
N CYS A 33 -7.20 6.26 -4.75
CA CYS A 33 -6.60 5.55 -3.63
C CYS A 33 -6.10 6.56 -2.60
N LEU A 34 -6.52 6.43 -1.35
CA LEU A 34 -6.12 7.34 -0.26
C LEU A 34 -4.82 6.93 0.44
N GLY A 35 -4.16 5.87 -0.05
CA GLY A 35 -2.88 5.39 0.47
C GLY A 35 -3.02 4.13 1.33
N ASP A 36 -1.97 3.87 2.10
CA ASP A 36 -1.80 2.72 2.98
C ASP A 36 -1.94 1.40 2.23
N VAL A 37 -1.14 1.28 1.17
CA VAL A 37 -1.30 0.22 0.17
C VAL A 37 -0.54 -1.05 0.54
N ALA A 38 0.67 -0.92 1.05
CA ALA A 38 1.64 -2.03 1.07
C ALA A 38 1.91 -2.62 2.46
N VAL A 39 2.15 -1.77 3.46
CA VAL A 39 2.70 -2.19 4.76
C VAL A 39 1.71 -3.07 5.53
N PHE A 40 2.24 -4.02 6.30
CA PHE A 40 1.54 -4.99 7.17
C PHE A 40 0.80 -6.14 6.46
N GLY A 41 0.71 -6.11 5.13
CA GLY A 41 0.03 -7.13 4.36
C GLY A 41 0.88 -8.27 3.85
N PRO A 42 0.27 -9.42 3.50
CA PRO A 42 0.98 -10.57 2.92
C PRO A 42 1.37 -10.37 1.45
N GLN A 43 0.73 -9.44 0.73
CA GLN A 43 0.88 -9.31 -0.73
C GLN A 43 1.08 -7.84 -1.19
N PRO A 44 2.06 -7.11 -0.61
CA PRO A 44 2.29 -5.68 -0.90
C PRO A 44 2.52 -5.40 -2.39
N HIS A 45 3.49 -6.11 -2.99
CA HIS A 45 3.86 -5.95 -4.40
C HIS A 45 2.68 -6.19 -5.35
N LYS A 46 1.82 -7.18 -5.04
CA LYS A 46 0.67 -7.49 -5.88
C LYS A 46 -0.40 -6.42 -5.78
N CYS A 47 -0.62 -5.84 -4.60
CA CYS A 47 -1.58 -4.74 -4.42
C CYS A 47 -1.13 -3.49 -5.19
N VAL A 48 0.14 -3.10 -5.06
CA VAL A 48 0.71 -1.97 -5.81
C VAL A 48 0.60 -2.22 -7.32
N ALA A 49 1.05 -3.38 -7.80
CA ALA A 49 0.98 -3.73 -9.22
C ALA A 49 -0.48 -3.71 -9.72
N ARG A 50 -1.42 -4.20 -8.92
CA ARG A 50 -2.84 -4.20 -9.28
C ARG A 50 -3.37 -2.77 -9.40
N LEU A 51 -3.10 -1.90 -8.43
CA LEU A 51 -3.54 -0.51 -8.49
C LEU A 51 -2.91 0.26 -9.65
N GLN A 52 -1.67 -0.07 -10.04
CA GLN A 52 -1.01 0.51 -11.22
C GLN A 52 -1.70 0.15 -12.54
N THR A 53 -2.41 -0.99 -12.62
CA THR A 53 -3.23 -1.32 -13.79
C THR A 53 -4.50 -0.47 -13.91
N LEU A 54 -4.88 0.22 -12.82
CA LEU A 54 -5.98 1.15 -12.79
C LEU A 54 -5.43 2.54 -13.10
N ASN A 55 -6.15 3.35 -13.86
CA ASN A 55 -5.85 4.78 -14.01
C ASN A 55 -6.27 5.54 -12.74
N CYS A 56 -5.68 5.16 -11.61
CA CYS A 56 -6.04 5.60 -10.27
C CYS A 56 -5.26 6.87 -9.88
N ARG A 57 -5.92 7.78 -9.18
CA ARG A 57 -5.24 8.91 -8.51
C ARG A 57 -4.86 8.49 -7.09
N PHE A 58 -3.68 8.89 -6.62
CA PHE A 58 -3.18 8.48 -5.32
C PHE A 58 -2.96 9.66 -4.38
N VAL A 59 -3.29 9.45 -3.11
CA VAL A 59 -2.80 10.23 -1.97
C VAL A 59 -1.86 9.32 -1.18
N MET A 60 -0.77 9.89 -0.67
CA MET A 60 0.20 9.15 0.14
C MET A 60 -0.37 8.93 1.54
N GLY A 61 -0.44 7.66 1.98
CA GLY A 61 -0.80 7.29 3.35
C GLY A 61 0.41 7.35 4.29
N ASN A 62 0.17 7.32 5.60
CA ASN A 62 1.26 7.37 6.59
C ASN A 62 2.11 6.10 6.56
N THR A 63 1.54 4.94 6.25
CA THR A 63 2.33 3.70 6.13
C THR A 63 3.09 3.64 4.81
N ASP A 64 2.59 4.28 3.75
CA ASP A 64 3.37 4.47 2.52
C ASP A 64 4.57 5.39 2.79
N ALA A 65 4.36 6.49 3.51
CA ALA A 65 5.43 7.39 3.93
C ALA A 65 6.46 6.68 4.80
N TYR A 66 6.01 5.93 5.81
CA TYR A 66 6.87 5.10 6.67
C TYR A 66 7.69 4.08 5.86
N ALA A 67 7.11 3.45 4.83
CA ALA A 67 7.82 2.50 3.98
C ALA A 67 8.91 3.15 3.11
N LEU A 68 8.76 4.45 2.82
CA LEU A 68 9.72 5.25 2.05
C LEU A 68 10.75 5.95 2.94
N GLU A 69 10.51 6.01 4.25
CA GLU A 69 11.51 6.53 5.18
C GLU A 69 12.76 5.65 5.12
N PRO A 70 13.94 6.27 4.95
CA PRO A 70 15.19 5.54 5.07
C PRO A 70 15.30 5.08 6.53
N TYR A 71 15.05 3.78 6.76
CA TYR A 71 15.49 3.17 8.00
C TYR A 71 16.99 3.46 8.11
N PRO A 72 17.50 3.99 9.25
CA PRO A 72 18.93 4.05 9.45
C PRO A 72 19.44 2.62 9.44
N LEU A 73 19.88 2.16 8.27
CA LEU A 73 20.65 0.94 8.19
C LEU A 73 21.86 1.21 9.09
N PRO A 74 22.11 0.39 10.13
CA PRO A 74 23.35 0.53 10.87
C PRO A 74 24.46 0.52 9.83
N HIS A 75 25.35 1.52 9.90
CA HIS A 75 26.56 1.53 9.09
C HIS A 75 27.20 0.14 9.25
N ARG A 76 27.55 -0.51 8.14
CA ARG A 76 28.06 -1.91 8.13
C ARG A 76 29.25 -2.15 9.08
N ASP A 77 29.87 -1.08 9.57
CA ASP A 77 31.00 -1.10 10.50
C ASP A 77 30.60 -1.08 11.99
N ASP A 78 29.31 -0.92 12.33
CA ASP A 78 28.82 -1.00 13.71
C ASP A 78 27.91 -2.23 13.92
N GLN A 79 28.54 -3.40 14.03
CA GLN A 79 27.90 -4.63 14.51
C GLN A 79 27.80 -4.67 16.06
N SER A 80 28.19 -3.60 16.77
CA SER A 80 28.28 -3.62 18.24
C SER A 80 26.94 -3.37 18.95
N THR A 81 25.95 -2.84 18.24
CA THR A 81 24.65 -2.44 18.82
C THR A 81 23.54 -3.49 18.67
N LEU A 82 23.76 -4.58 17.92
CA LEU A 82 22.73 -5.61 17.66
C LEU A 82 22.50 -6.62 18.80
N PHE A 83 23.23 -6.54 19.92
CA PHE A 83 23.14 -7.52 21.01
C PHE A 83 22.70 -6.97 22.36
N ASN A 84 22.32 -5.69 22.47
CA ASN A 84 22.16 -5.04 23.78
C ASN A 84 20.73 -4.65 24.21
N GLU A 85 19.69 -5.07 23.51
CA GLU A 85 18.32 -4.85 24.01
C GLU A 85 17.51 -6.16 23.94
N VAL A 86 17.66 -6.95 25.01
CA VAL A 86 16.66 -7.89 25.52
C VAL A 86 15.80 -7.15 26.53
#